data_AF-R6IZE5-F1
#
_entry.id   AF-R6IZE5-F1
#
_cell.length_a   1.000
_cell.length_b   1.000
_cell.length_c   1.000
_cell.angle_alpha   90.00
_cell.angle_beta   90.00
_cell.angle_gamma   90.00
#
_symmetry.space_group_name_H-M   'P 1'
#
loop_
_entity.id
_entity.type
_entity.pdbx_description
1 polymer ?
#
loop_
_entity_poly.entity_id
_entity_poly.type
_entity_poly.pdbx_seq_one_letter_code
_entity_poly.pdbx_strand_id
1 'polypeptide(L)'
;MIEKNCPHCGAAMPEEAHYCLQCMTPCTPAQPSTAYLKSCAEHSQKRINRKQISSVLAAMILLVVLIPSVLAAPLLQQNTVTAEGALTGTVQAAETETEAQPKTLLGKVKKAAKKAEQKIQSATGKMKEAVGIAPTAEEKQAMANEAAEQAAQQAERDNRSTGNRGNTGNTNYPGNGGASNGNGHSTTGTTAPSTNGTTKPGSTTTTTTTKPTTQPENTALPKPEYNKYEYTMDGDYAKVTKYTGNAKVVVLPAAIDGHQVKYYCTGTFTNKDIELAVFEDFEVYHTLWVQNAVFKDCKKLKKVVFPNHADLGILPNFALGCTALSKIEIDNWQYKMQDGVLYYYNTNSWAAQYYCEGYTATRWNVAEYCTGINCEESLKNNAHIHQLRLNSYVSCPPGYKLPESLQAIYVAEDNKQYFSKDGVLYYGPNTNNPNRLFCYPADKPAVTYTIPENTVFDMGSVKNKHLKTLVIPKSATVYDSTLKYICRGTVFPNLETIKVQKGSPHVDYIRTTFTGKVIVY
;
A
#
# COMPACT_ATOMS: atom_id res chain seq x y z
N MET A 1 25.18 -20.78 39.68
CA MET A 1 25.24 -20.38 38.27
C MET A 1 25.57 -21.65 37.48
N ILE A 2 24.78 -21.99 36.48
CA ILE A 2 25.00 -23.19 35.66
C ILE A 2 25.96 -22.76 34.54
N GLU A 3 27.21 -23.24 34.58
CA GLU A 3 28.20 -22.92 33.54
C GLU A 3 27.91 -23.72 32.27
N LYS A 4 27.90 -23.04 31.12
CA LYS A 4 27.67 -23.62 29.80
C LYS A 4 29.03 -23.92 29.16
N ASN A 5 29.32 -25.17 28.80
CA ASN A 5 30.58 -25.50 28.13
C ASN A 5 30.43 -25.43 26.60
N CYS A 6 31.49 -24.97 25.92
CA CYS A 6 31.56 -24.95 24.47
C CYS A 6 31.50 -26.40 23.92
N PRO A 7 30.58 -26.72 22.99
CA PRO A 7 30.47 -28.07 22.44
C PRO A 7 31.65 -28.46 21.55
N HIS A 8 32.47 -27.51 21.12
CA HIS A 8 33.62 -27.76 20.23
C HIS A 8 34.95 -27.93 20.97
N CYS A 9 35.17 -27.21 22.08
CA CYS A 9 36.46 -27.24 22.79
C CYS A 9 36.33 -27.46 24.31
N GLY A 10 35.13 -27.58 24.85
CA GLY A 10 34.88 -27.84 26.28
C GLY A 10 35.11 -26.65 27.21
N ALA A 11 35.52 -25.49 26.71
CA ALA A 11 35.76 -24.30 27.54
C ALA A 11 34.46 -23.77 28.16
N ALA A 12 34.52 -23.34 29.43
CA ALA A 12 33.40 -22.69 30.11
C ALA A 12 33.03 -21.36 29.42
N MET A 13 31.74 -21.11 29.24
CA MET A 13 31.17 -19.93 28.60
C MET A 13 30.01 -19.38 29.45
N PRO A 14 29.75 -18.05 29.38
CA PRO A 14 28.52 -17.46 29.91
C PRO A 14 27.27 -18.09 29.28
N GLU A 15 26.17 -18.18 30.03
CA GLU A 15 24.93 -18.87 29.62
C GLU A 15 24.38 -18.33 28.28
N GLU A 16 24.44 -17.01 28.08
CA GLU A 16 23.97 -16.29 26.90
C GLU A 16 25.00 -16.19 25.76
N ALA A 17 26.22 -16.73 25.93
CA ALA A 17 27.23 -16.67 24.89
C ALA A 17 26.87 -17.59 23.70
N HIS A 18 26.77 -16.97 22.52
CA HIS A 18 26.57 -17.65 21.24
C HIS A 18 27.86 -17.75 20.40
N TYR A 19 29.00 -17.39 21.01
CA TYR A 19 30.31 -17.38 20.37
C TYR A 19 31.38 -17.72 21.40
N CYS A 20 32.19 -18.75 21.12
CA CYS A 20 33.27 -19.14 22.03
C CYS A 20 34.53 -18.34 21.74
N LEU A 21 35.00 -17.54 22.70
CA LEU A 21 36.21 -16.73 22.55
C LEU A 21 37.50 -17.56 22.56
N GLN A 22 37.45 -18.80 23.08
CA GLN A 22 38.63 -19.67 23.16
C GLN A 22 38.94 -20.37 21.83
N CYS A 23 37.91 -20.82 21.10
CA CYS A 23 38.08 -21.48 19.80
C CYS A 23 37.53 -20.65 18.63
N MET A 24 37.12 -19.39 18.88
CA MET A 24 36.59 -18.45 17.88
C MET A 24 35.48 -19.03 17.00
N THR A 25 34.66 -19.93 17.58
CA THR A 25 33.62 -20.66 16.85
C THR A 25 32.22 -20.24 17.34
N PRO A 26 31.29 -19.90 16.43
CA PRO A 26 29.90 -19.65 16.78
C PRO A 26 29.26 -20.90 17.39
N CYS A 27 28.62 -20.74 18.55
CA CYS A 27 27.88 -21.79 19.24
C CYS A 27 26.38 -21.47 19.07
N THR A 28 25.77 -21.92 17.97
CA THR A 28 24.36 -21.70 17.67
C THR A 28 23.47 -22.35 18.76
N PRO A 29 22.49 -21.62 19.32
CA PRO A 29 21.54 -22.22 20.26
C PRO A 29 20.55 -23.13 19.51
N ALA A 30 20.17 -24.24 20.16
CA ALA A 30 18.95 -24.97 19.83
C ALA A 30 17.75 -24.02 19.94
N GLN A 31 16.70 -24.30 19.16
CA GLN A 31 15.48 -23.49 19.02
C GLN A 31 14.94 -22.90 20.33
N PRO A 32 14.28 -21.71 20.29
CA PRO A 32 13.74 -21.07 21.48
C PRO A 32 12.83 -22.03 22.25
N SER A 33 12.94 -21.98 23.58
CA SER A 33 12.24 -22.91 24.46
C SER A 33 10.73 -22.89 24.19
N THR A 34 10.11 -24.06 24.27
CA THR A 34 8.66 -24.26 24.10
C THR A 34 7.83 -23.37 25.02
N ALA A 35 8.39 -22.90 26.16
CA ALA A 35 7.75 -21.95 27.05
C ALA A 35 7.60 -20.53 26.46
N TYR A 36 8.59 -20.03 25.71
CA TYR A 36 8.53 -18.72 25.04
C TYR A 36 7.53 -18.73 23.87
N LEU A 37 7.57 -19.79 23.05
CA LEU A 37 6.59 -19.98 21.97
C LEU A 37 5.17 -20.17 22.50
N LYS A 38 5.01 -20.85 23.64
CA LYS A 38 3.72 -21.03 24.32
C LYS A 38 3.19 -19.71 24.89
N SER A 39 4.04 -18.86 25.47
CA SER A 39 3.67 -17.50 25.90
C SER A 39 3.19 -16.62 24.74
N CYS A 40 3.92 -16.60 23.62
CA CYS A 40 3.54 -15.84 22.42
C CYS A 40 2.24 -16.38 21.79
N ALA A 41 2.06 -17.70 21.76
CA ALA A 41 0.85 -18.35 21.28
C ALA A 41 -0.35 -18.08 22.19
N GLU A 42 -0.18 -18.14 23.52
CA GLU A 42 -1.23 -17.87 24.51
C GLU A 42 -1.68 -16.41 24.47
N HIS A 43 -0.76 -15.44 24.32
CA HIS A 43 -1.11 -14.03 24.13
C HIS A 43 -1.83 -13.76 22.80
N SER A 44 -1.44 -14.44 21.72
CA SER A 44 -2.13 -14.39 20.43
C SER A 44 -3.55 -14.97 20.53
N GLN A 45 -3.70 -16.14 21.16
CA GLN A 45 -4.97 -16.83 21.35
C GLN A 45 -5.96 -16.01 22.19
N LYS A 46 -5.48 -15.38 23.27
CA LYS A 46 -6.31 -14.54 24.15
C LYS A 46 -6.80 -13.27 23.44
N ARG A 47 -6.01 -12.72 22.50
CA ARG A 47 -6.40 -11.57 21.64
C ARG A 47 -7.37 -11.97 20.52
N ILE A 48 -7.20 -13.14 19.91
CA ILE A 48 -8.14 -13.69 18.91
C ILE A 48 -9.51 -13.95 19.55
N ASN A 49 -9.53 -14.54 20.74
CA ASN A 49 -10.78 -14.82 21.46
C ASN A 49 -11.53 -13.53 21.88
N ARG A 50 -10.82 -12.47 22.29
CA ARG A 50 -11.45 -11.15 22.56
C ARG A 50 -12.03 -10.51 21.30
N LYS A 51 -11.35 -10.64 20.14
CA LYS A 51 -11.87 -10.13 18.87
C LYS A 51 -13.14 -10.87 18.45
N GLN A 52 -13.15 -12.20 18.53
CA GLN A 52 -14.31 -13.04 18.20
C GLN A 52 -15.54 -12.70 19.06
N ILE A 53 -15.35 -12.56 20.38
CA ILE A 53 -16.44 -12.20 21.31
C ILE A 53 -17.00 -10.79 21.00
N SER A 54 -16.14 -9.82 20.67
CA SER A 54 -16.57 -8.47 20.31
C SER A 54 -17.35 -8.42 19.00
N SER A 55 -16.95 -9.21 17.99
CA SER A 55 -17.67 -9.29 16.71
C SER A 55 -18.98 -10.06 16.82
N VAL A 56 -19.08 -11.06 17.69
CA VAL A 56 -20.34 -11.77 17.99
C VAL A 56 -21.32 -10.86 18.73
N LEU A 57 -20.85 -10.06 19.71
CA LEU A 57 -21.66 -9.07 20.40
C LEU A 57 -22.18 -7.98 19.43
N ALA A 58 -21.34 -7.48 18.52
CA ALA A 58 -21.74 -6.51 17.51
C ALA A 58 -22.78 -7.08 16.52
N ALA A 59 -22.62 -8.34 16.11
CA ALA A 59 -23.58 -9.03 15.24
C ALA A 59 -24.91 -9.31 15.96
N MET A 60 -24.89 -9.65 17.25
CA MET A 60 -26.10 -9.83 18.06
C MET A 60 -26.85 -8.53 18.29
N ILE A 61 -26.15 -7.41 18.50
CA ILE A 61 -26.78 -6.08 18.59
C ILE A 61 -27.44 -5.69 17.25
N LEU A 62 -26.78 -5.98 16.13
CA LEU A 62 -27.35 -5.76 14.78
C LEU A 62 -28.60 -6.62 14.51
N LEU A 63 -28.61 -7.87 14.98
CA LEU A 63 -29.77 -8.77 14.87
C LEU A 63 -30.94 -8.33 15.75
N VAL A 64 -30.68 -7.86 16.97
CA VAL A 64 -31.74 -7.37 17.90
C VAL A 64 -32.37 -6.06 17.41
N VAL A 65 -31.63 -5.22 16.69
CA VAL A 65 -32.14 -3.95 16.12
C VAL A 65 -32.90 -4.16 14.80
N LEU A 66 -32.53 -5.16 13.98
CA LEU A 66 -33.15 -5.37 12.66
C LEU A 66 -34.40 -6.27 12.67
N ILE A 67 -34.63 -7.06 13.72
CA ILE A 67 -35.78 -7.97 13.79
C ILE A 67 -37.11 -7.27 14.16
N PRO A 68 -37.16 -6.19 14.97
CA PRO A 68 -38.40 -5.44 15.20
C PRO A 68 -38.81 -4.53 14.04
N SER A 69 -37.90 -4.18 13.12
CA SER A 69 -38.16 -3.20 12.05
C SER A 69 -38.79 -3.78 10.78
N VAL A 70 -39.01 -5.10 10.71
CA VAL A 70 -39.61 -5.78 9.53
C VAL A 70 -41.03 -6.29 9.82
N LEU A 71 -41.54 -6.11 11.04
CA LEU A 71 -42.93 -6.43 11.40
C LEU A 71 -43.83 -5.21 11.66
N ALA A 72 -43.33 -3.99 11.36
CA ALA A 72 -44.15 -2.78 11.39
C ALA A 72 -44.26 -2.17 9.98
N ALA A 73 -45.51 -2.11 9.49
CA ALA A 73 -46.01 -1.48 8.26
C ALA A 73 -45.90 -2.35 6.98
N PRO A 74 -47.03 -2.52 6.26
CA PRO A 74 -47.70 -1.36 5.65
C PRO A 74 -49.21 -1.26 5.94
N LEU A 75 -49.65 -0.08 6.36
CA LEU A 75 -51.03 0.40 6.23
C LEU A 75 -51.00 1.79 5.57
N LEU A 76 -52.06 2.06 4.78
CA LEU A 76 -52.31 3.14 3.79
C LEU A 76 -51.98 2.68 2.37
N GLN A 77 -52.89 2.51 1.40
CA GLN A 77 -54.32 2.75 1.14
C GLN A 77 -54.75 1.61 0.17
N GLN A 78 -55.97 1.15 -0.08
CA GLN A 78 -57.34 1.67 0.02
C GLN A 78 -58.31 0.48 -0.22
N ASN A 79 -59.56 0.65 0.21
CA ASN A 79 -60.80 -0.05 -0.18
C ASN A 79 -61.39 -1.12 0.77
N THR A 80 -62.55 -0.70 1.26
CA THR A 80 -63.65 -1.36 1.96
C THR A 80 -64.08 -2.72 1.40
N VAL A 81 -64.37 -3.68 2.28
CA VAL A 81 -65.72 -4.25 2.54
C VAL A 81 -65.56 -5.47 3.48
N THR A 82 -66.20 -5.35 4.65
CA THR A 82 -66.87 -6.35 5.50
C THR A 82 -66.59 -7.85 5.29
N ALA A 83 -66.15 -8.56 6.34
CA ALA A 83 -66.93 -9.57 7.07
C ALA A 83 -66.04 -10.45 7.98
N GLU A 84 -66.66 -10.87 9.09
CA GLU A 84 -66.18 -11.57 10.27
C GLU A 84 -65.67 -13.00 10.02
N GLY A 85 -64.94 -13.57 10.97
CA GLY A 85 -64.83 -15.02 11.11
C GLY A 85 -63.57 -15.51 11.81
N ALA A 86 -63.75 -16.02 13.02
CA ALA A 86 -62.71 -16.51 13.91
C ALA A 86 -62.21 -17.94 13.59
N LEU A 87 -61.02 -18.21 14.14
CA LEU A 87 -60.61 -19.46 14.81
C LEU A 87 -60.20 -20.70 13.98
N THR A 88 -59.13 -21.33 14.50
CA THR A 88 -58.69 -22.74 14.38
C THR A 88 -57.79 -23.14 13.21
N GLY A 89 -56.84 -24.04 13.52
CA GLY A 89 -56.36 -25.03 12.53
C GLY A 89 -54.85 -25.19 12.40
N THR A 90 -54.32 -26.19 13.08
CA THR A 90 -52.98 -26.78 12.96
C THR A 90 -52.74 -27.57 11.66
N VAL A 91 -51.45 -27.85 11.39
CA VAL A 91 -50.86 -29.03 10.70
C VAL A 91 -50.37 -28.88 9.25
N GLN A 92 -49.07 -29.20 9.12
CA GLN A 92 -48.27 -29.76 8.02
C GLN A 92 -48.95 -30.00 6.65
N ALA A 93 -48.24 -29.63 5.58
CA ALA A 93 -48.04 -30.50 4.44
C ALA A 93 -46.72 -30.16 3.73
N ALA A 94 -45.99 -31.22 3.39
CA ALA A 94 -44.79 -31.20 2.59
C ALA A 94 -45.14 -30.94 1.11
N GLU A 95 -44.32 -30.17 0.41
CA GLU A 95 -44.29 -30.15 -1.05
C GLU A 95 -42.85 -30.31 -1.53
N THR A 96 -42.63 -31.49 -2.11
CA THR A 96 -41.60 -31.79 -3.11
C THR A 96 -41.85 -30.93 -4.35
N GLU A 97 -40.87 -30.12 -4.75
CA GLU A 97 -40.84 -29.58 -6.12
C GLU A 97 -39.45 -29.67 -6.76
N THR A 98 -39.51 -30.29 -7.93
CA THR A 98 -38.54 -30.50 -9.01
C THR A 98 -37.88 -29.22 -9.54
N GLU A 99 -36.71 -29.39 -10.14
CA GLU A 99 -35.90 -28.34 -10.78
C GLU A 99 -36.68 -27.44 -11.75
N ALA A 100 -36.76 -26.14 -11.45
CA ALA A 100 -36.92 -25.07 -12.42
C ALA A 100 -36.32 -23.74 -11.91
N GLN A 101 -35.64 -22.99 -12.77
CA GLN A 101 -34.95 -21.72 -12.48
C GLN A 101 -35.82 -20.68 -11.72
N PRO A 102 -35.30 -19.95 -10.71
CA PRO A 102 -36.08 -18.89 -10.08
C PRO A 102 -35.91 -17.55 -10.83
N LYS A 103 -36.96 -17.13 -11.55
CA LYS A 103 -37.10 -15.80 -12.17
C LYS A 103 -37.51 -14.68 -11.19
N THR A 104 -37.51 -14.91 -9.87
CA THR A 104 -37.88 -13.89 -8.87
C THR A 104 -36.68 -13.45 -8.02
N LEU A 105 -36.61 -12.16 -7.68
CA LEU A 105 -35.55 -11.56 -6.86
C LEU A 105 -35.40 -12.31 -5.51
N LEU A 106 -36.51 -12.76 -4.95
CA LEU A 106 -36.58 -13.55 -3.72
C LEU A 106 -35.90 -14.92 -3.85
N GLY A 107 -36.02 -15.60 -5.00
CA GLY A 107 -35.34 -16.87 -5.25
C GLY A 107 -33.83 -16.71 -5.40
N LYS A 108 -33.36 -15.59 -5.96
CA LYS A 108 -31.92 -15.25 -6.03
C LYS A 108 -31.34 -14.99 -4.65
N VAL A 109 -32.08 -14.28 -3.78
CA VAL A 109 -31.66 -13.99 -2.39
C VAL A 109 -31.59 -15.27 -1.56
N LYS A 110 -32.60 -16.15 -1.65
CA LYS A 110 -32.60 -17.45 -0.96
C LYS A 110 -31.44 -18.36 -1.41
N LYS A 111 -31.15 -18.39 -2.72
CA LYS A 111 -30.01 -19.16 -3.26
C LYS A 111 -28.65 -18.59 -2.80
N ALA A 112 -28.52 -17.27 -2.75
CA ALA A 112 -27.30 -16.61 -2.25
C ALA A 112 -27.09 -16.85 -0.75
N ALA A 113 -28.16 -16.80 0.06
CA ALA A 113 -28.09 -17.09 1.49
C ALA A 113 -27.66 -18.54 1.76
N LYS A 114 -28.26 -19.51 1.07
CA LYS A 114 -27.89 -20.93 1.20
C LYS A 114 -26.43 -21.20 0.77
N LYS A 115 -25.94 -20.49 -0.25
CA LYS A 115 -24.54 -20.57 -0.68
C LYS A 115 -23.58 -19.93 0.32
N ALA A 116 -23.97 -18.83 0.97
CA ALA A 116 -23.18 -18.21 2.03
C ALA A 116 -23.07 -19.11 3.27
N GLU A 117 -24.17 -19.74 3.66
CA GLU A 117 -24.22 -20.69 4.78
C GLU A 117 -23.32 -21.91 4.54
N GLN A 118 -23.34 -22.49 3.33
CA GLN A 118 -22.44 -23.59 2.96
C GLN A 118 -20.95 -23.19 3.01
N LYS A 119 -20.61 -21.96 2.62
CA LYS A 119 -19.22 -21.46 2.73
C LYS A 119 -18.77 -21.29 4.18
N ILE A 120 -19.66 -20.85 5.05
CA ILE A 120 -19.39 -20.73 6.49
C ILE A 120 -19.18 -22.12 7.10
N GLN A 121 -20.01 -23.10 6.75
CA GLN A 121 -19.87 -24.49 7.23
C GLN A 121 -18.57 -25.13 6.73
N SER A 122 -18.19 -24.93 5.46
CA SER A 122 -16.92 -25.41 4.92
C SER A 122 -15.70 -24.79 5.62
N ALA A 123 -15.71 -23.46 5.82
CA ALA A 123 -14.64 -22.77 6.54
C ALA A 123 -14.52 -23.25 8.00
N THR A 124 -15.66 -23.51 8.65
CA THR A 124 -15.72 -24.05 10.01
C THR A 124 -15.14 -25.47 10.08
N GLY A 125 -15.47 -26.33 9.12
CA GLY A 125 -14.89 -27.67 8.99
C GLY A 125 -13.38 -27.65 8.81
N LYS A 126 -12.87 -26.81 7.89
CA LYS A 126 -11.42 -26.66 7.62
C LYS A 126 -10.67 -26.16 8.85
N MET A 127 -11.26 -25.24 9.61
CA MET A 127 -10.69 -24.76 10.87
C MET A 127 -10.63 -25.88 11.91
N LYS A 128 -11.67 -26.71 12.03
CA LYS A 128 -11.68 -27.86 12.95
C LYS A 128 -10.60 -28.89 12.61
N GLU A 129 -10.44 -29.26 11.33
CA GLU A 129 -9.36 -30.16 10.92
C GLU A 129 -7.98 -29.59 11.23
N ALA A 130 -7.77 -28.29 11.00
CA ALA A 130 -6.49 -27.61 11.27
C ALA A 130 -6.10 -27.58 12.76
N VAL A 131 -7.07 -27.73 13.67
CA VAL A 131 -6.85 -27.78 15.13
C VAL A 131 -7.06 -29.18 15.73
N GLY A 132 -7.16 -30.22 14.88
CA GLY A 132 -7.26 -31.61 15.32
C GLY A 132 -8.63 -32.02 15.87
N ILE A 133 -9.68 -31.25 15.59
CA ILE A 133 -11.07 -31.56 15.96
C ILE A 133 -11.78 -32.17 14.76
N ALA A 134 -12.51 -33.27 14.96
CA ALA A 134 -13.29 -33.89 13.89
C ALA A 134 -14.47 -32.99 13.45
N PRO A 135 -14.60 -32.64 12.15
CA PRO A 135 -15.75 -31.89 11.65
C PRO A 135 -17.05 -32.71 11.68
N THR A 136 -18.19 -32.03 11.76
CA THR A 136 -19.51 -32.68 11.68
C THR A 136 -19.78 -33.21 10.26
N ALA A 137 -20.82 -34.05 10.12
CA ALA A 137 -21.21 -34.58 8.82
C ALA A 137 -21.61 -33.47 7.83
N GLU A 138 -22.31 -32.42 8.28
CA GLU A 138 -22.66 -31.30 7.41
C GLU A 138 -21.43 -30.48 6.99
N GLU A 139 -20.47 -30.28 7.90
CA GLU A 139 -19.22 -29.56 7.61
C GLU A 139 -18.36 -30.34 6.61
N LYS A 140 -18.26 -31.67 6.75
CA LYS A 140 -17.58 -32.53 5.76
C LYS A 140 -18.24 -32.45 4.38
N GLN A 141 -19.57 -32.49 4.33
CA GLN A 141 -20.31 -32.37 3.08
C GLN A 141 -20.11 -30.99 2.44
N ALA A 142 -20.08 -29.91 3.23
CA ALA A 142 -19.82 -28.56 2.74
C ALA A 142 -18.41 -28.39 2.17
N MET A 143 -17.40 -28.98 2.84
CA MET A 143 -16.02 -29.01 2.35
C MET A 143 -15.89 -29.77 1.03
N ALA A 144 -16.56 -30.92 0.90
CA ALA A 144 -16.58 -31.70 -0.34
C ALA A 144 -17.26 -30.94 -1.50
N ASN A 145 -18.38 -30.26 -1.23
CA ASN A 145 -19.08 -29.46 -2.22
C ASN A 145 -18.23 -28.28 -2.72
N GLU A 146 -17.49 -27.61 -1.82
CA GLU A 146 -16.59 -26.51 -2.21
C GLU A 146 -15.40 -27.02 -3.03
N ALA A 147 -14.83 -28.17 -2.68
CA ALA A 147 -13.75 -28.79 -3.44
C ALA A 147 -14.20 -29.18 -4.86
N ALA A 148 -15.42 -29.70 -5.01
CA ALA A 148 -16.01 -30.01 -6.31
C ALA A 148 -16.25 -28.75 -7.16
N GLU A 149 -16.70 -27.63 -6.55
CA GLU A 149 -16.89 -26.35 -7.25
C GLU A 149 -15.55 -25.76 -7.71
N GLN A 150 -14.49 -25.89 -6.90
CA GLN A 150 -13.14 -25.46 -7.27
C GLN A 150 -12.54 -26.32 -8.40
N ALA A 151 -12.77 -27.64 -8.37
CA ALA A 151 -12.35 -28.54 -9.43
C ALA A 151 -13.04 -28.24 -10.77
N ALA A 152 -14.34 -27.92 -10.75
CA ALA A 152 -15.08 -27.51 -11.95
C ALA A 152 -14.55 -26.19 -12.54
N GLN A 153 -14.23 -25.19 -11.71
CA GLN A 153 -13.64 -23.92 -12.14
C GLN A 153 -12.21 -24.08 -12.69
N GLN A 154 -11.47 -25.07 -12.19
CA GLN A 154 -10.14 -25.39 -12.72
C GLN A 154 -10.25 -26.07 -14.09
N ALA A 155 -11.16 -27.03 -14.26
CA ALA A 155 -11.42 -27.68 -15.55
C ALA A 155 -11.91 -26.67 -16.63
N GLU A 156 -12.70 -25.67 -16.25
CA GLU A 156 -13.14 -24.60 -17.15
C GLU A 156 -11.98 -23.66 -17.54
N ARG A 157 -11.02 -23.41 -16.65
CA ARG A 157 -9.78 -22.69 -16.96
C ARG A 157 -8.87 -23.47 -17.91
N ASP A 158 -8.75 -24.78 -17.70
CA ASP A 158 -7.87 -25.63 -18.50
C ASP A 158 -8.41 -25.82 -19.94
N ASN A 159 -9.74 -25.88 -20.12
CA ASN A 159 -10.38 -25.88 -21.44
C ASN A 159 -10.28 -24.54 -22.19
N ARG A 160 -10.10 -23.42 -21.48
CA ARG A 160 -9.90 -22.10 -22.09
C ARG A 160 -8.46 -21.90 -22.59
N SER A 161 -7.52 -22.70 -22.11
CA SER A 161 -6.10 -22.68 -22.48
C SER A 161 -5.80 -23.45 -23.78
N THR A 162 -6.64 -24.43 -24.14
CA THR A 162 -6.44 -25.30 -25.33
C THR A 162 -7.30 -24.90 -26.54
N GLY A 163 -8.26 -23.99 -26.38
CA GLY A 163 -9.23 -23.61 -27.42
C GLY A 163 -9.09 -22.18 -27.95
N ASN A 164 -7.93 -21.76 -28.46
CA ASN A 164 -7.88 -20.66 -29.43
C ASN A 164 -6.55 -20.62 -30.22
N ARG A 165 -6.39 -21.58 -31.14
CA ARG A 165 -5.44 -21.46 -32.26
C ARG A 165 -6.25 -21.21 -33.54
N GLY A 166 -6.81 -20.01 -33.64
CA GLY A 166 -7.55 -19.50 -34.79
C GLY A 166 -6.69 -18.53 -35.58
N ASN A 167 -6.19 -19.04 -36.70
CA ASN A 167 -5.51 -18.40 -37.82
C ASN A 167 -6.01 -16.99 -38.21
N THR A 168 -5.13 -15.99 -38.21
CA THR A 168 -5.15 -14.88 -39.17
C THR A 168 -3.73 -14.61 -39.66
N GLY A 169 -3.52 -14.86 -40.95
CA GLY A 169 -2.23 -14.73 -41.61
C GLY A 169 -1.83 -13.28 -41.86
N ASN A 170 -0.52 -13.04 -41.87
CA ASN A 170 0.06 -12.08 -42.80
C ASN A 170 1.40 -12.61 -43.29
N THR A 171 1.51 -12.68 -44.62
CA THR A 171 2.64 -13.14 -45.41
C THR A 171 3.69 -12.04 -45.54
N ASN A 172 4.97 -12.37 -45.30
CA ASN A 172 6.09 -12.08 -46.22
C ASN A 172 7.40 -12.77 -45.75
N TYR A 173 7.98 -13.52 -46.70
CA TYR A 173 9.20 -14.34 -46.77
C TYR A 173 10.53 -13.66 -46.30
N PRO A 174 11.71 -14.36 -46.29
CA PRO A 174 12.06 -15.65 -45.68
C PRO A 174 13.46 -15.66 -44.99
N GLY A 175 13.82 -16.76 -44.31
CA GLY A 175 15.24 -17.17 -44.21
C GLY A 175 15.67 -17.81 -42.89
N ASN A 176 15.79 -19.14 -42.91
CA ASN A 176 16.48 -20.06 -41.97
C ASN A 176 16.21 -19.90 -40.46
N GLY A 177 15.60 -20.85 -39.75
CA GLY A 177 15.71 -22.31 -39.88
C GLY A 177 16.89 -22.82 -39.05
N GLY A 178 16.62 -23.41 -37.89
CA GLY A 178 17.62 -24.14 -37.11
C GLY A 178 17.35 -24.18 -35.60
N ALA A 179 16.53 -25.11 -35.16
CA ALA A 179 16.42 -25.52 -33.77
C ALA A 179 17.57 -26.46 -33.38
N SER A 180 18.11 -26.36 -32.16
CA SER A 180 18.38 -27.53 -31.30
C SER A 180 18.78 -27.14 -29.88
N ASN A 181 18.17 -27.83 -28.92
CA ASN A 181 18.60 -28.01 -27.54
C ASN A 181 20.05 -28.53 -27.42
N GLY A 182 20.71 -28.23 -26.31
CA GLY A 182 21.86 -29.01 -25.84
C GLY A 182 22.68 -28.34 -24.75
N ASN A 183 22.42 -28.70 -23.49
CA ASN A 183 23.38 -28.56 -22.38
C ASN A 183 24.68 -29.32 -22.69
N GLY A 184 25.83 -28.80 -22.26
CA GLY A 184 27.08 -29.57 -22.33
C GLY A 184 28.34 -28.80 -21.93
N HIS A 185 28.96 -29.24 -20.86
CA HIS A 185 30.07 -28.70 -20.10
C HIS A 185 31.47 -28.95 -20.73
N SER A 186 32.44 -28.12 -20.32
CA SER A 186 33.90 -28.38 -20.15
C SER A 186 34.94 -28.05 -21.25
N THR A 187 35.70 -26.99 -20.93
CA THR A 187 37.19 -26.84 -20.83
C THR A 187 38.19 -27.25 -21.92
N THR A 188 39.33 -26.52 -21.85
CA THR A 188 40.62 -26.59 -22.59
C THR A 188 40.57 -25.83 -23.93
N GLY A 189 41.38 -24.81 -24.22
CA GLY A 189 42.64 -24.33 -23.66
C GLY A 189 43.73 -24.54 -24.72
N THR A 190 44.29 -23.43 -25.26
CA THR A 190 45.69 -23.24 -25.72
C THR A 190 45.82 -22.35 -27.00
N THR A 191 46.23 -21.09 -26.76
CA THR A 191 47.19 -20.21 -27.48
C THR A 191 47.10 -19.98 -29.00
N ALA A 192 46.83 -18.75 -29.49
CA ALA A 192 47.75 -17.61 -29.79
C ALA A 192 48.05 -17.53 -31.32
N PRO A 193 48.43 -16.38 -31.95
CA PRO A 193 49.09 -15.20 -31.36
C PRO A 193 48.64 -13.78 -31.85
N SER A 194 48.96 -12.79 -31.00
CA SER A 194 49.53 -11.45 -31.28
C SER A 194 49.07 -10.62 -32.50
N THR A 195 48.63 -9.38 -32.24
CA THR A 195 49.38 -8.17 -32.68
C THR A 195 48.96 -6.90 -31.94
N ASN A 196 49.99 -6.09 -31.63
CA ASN A 196 49.96 -4.81 -30.92
C ASN A 196 49.19 -3.71 -31.66
N GLY A 197 48.60 -2.78 -30.90
CA GLY A 197 48.03 -1.54 -31.41
C GLY A 197 47.69 -0.55 -30.29
N THR A 198 48.58 0.42 -30.14
CA THR A 198 48.68 1.51 -29.17
C THR A 198 47.49 2.49 -29.09
N THR A 199 47.29 3.00 -27.86
CA THR A 199 46.87 4.36 -27.46
C THR A 199 45.56 4.97 -27.97
N LYS A 200 44.66 5.29 -27.02
CA LYS A 200 43.60 6.29 -27.18
C LYS A 200 43.62 7.28 -26.00
N PRO A 201 43.56 8.61 -26.25
CA PRO A 201 43.62 9.63 -25.21
C PRO A 201 42.25 10.05 -24.66
N GLY A 202 42.25 10.46 -23.38
CA GLY A 202 41.61 11.68 -22.88
C GLY A 202 40.09 11.73 -22.75
N SER A 203 39.58 11.53 -21.53
CA SER A 203 38.49 12.35 -21.03
C SER A 203 38.73 12.65 -19.55
N THR A 204 38.93 13.94 -19.28
CA THR A 204 39.29 14.52 -17.99
C THR A 204 38.04 14.63 -17.12
N THR A 205 37.96 13.84 -16.05
CA THR A 205 37.04 14.11 -14.94
C THR A 205 37.86 14.37 -13.68
N THR A 206 37.90 15.64 -13.30
CA THR A 206 38.46 16.15 -12.05
C THR A 206 37.85 15.37 -10.88
N THR A 207 38.64 14.46 -10.30
CA THR A 207 38.28 13.77 -9.06
C THR A 207 38.69 14.68 -7.92
N THR A 208 37.77 15.49 -7.41
CA THR A 208 37.93 16.12 -6.11
C THR A 208 37.91 15.01 -5.07
N THR A 209 39.07 14.71 -4.48
CA THR A 209 39.20 13.78 -3.37
C THR A 209 38.53 14.37 -2.13
N THR A 210 37.21 14.22 -2.03
CA THR A 210 36.52 14.31 -0.74
C THR A 210 36.79 13.02 0.01
N LYS A 211 37.75 13.12 0.94
CA LYS A 211 37.91 12.24 2.12
C LYS A 211 36.53 11.74 2.59
N PRO A 212 36.30 10.43 2.76
CA PRO A 212 35.11 9.96 3.45
C PRO A 212 35.20 10.47 4.88
N THR A 213 34.30 11.38 5.25
CA THR A 213 34.12 11.76 6.64
C THR A 213 33.46 10.56 7.33
N THR A 214 34.27 9.62 7.80
CA THR A 214 33.88 8.66 8.83
C THR A 214 33.44 9.47 10.04
N GLN A 215 32.12 9.62 10.21
CA GLN A 215 31.54 10.08 11.45
C GLN A 215 31.75 8.96 12.49
N PRO A 216 32.27 9.26 13.70
CA PRO A 216 32.57 8.24 14.68
C PRO A 216 31.26 7.64 15.20
N GLU A 217 31.03 6.36 14.92
CA GLU A 217 29.84 5.58 15.32
C GLU A 217 29.83 5.24 16.82
N ASN A 218 30.54 6.00 17.67
CA ASN A 218 30.63 5.73 19.10
C ASN A 218 30.70 6.99 19.96
N THR A 219 29.92 8.01 19.60
CA THR A 219 29.65 9.13 20.52
C THR A 219 28.42 8.77 21.34
N ALA A 220 28.57 8.61 22.66
CA ALA A 220 27.46 8.37 23.56
C ALA A 220 26.38 9.47 23.37
N LEU A 221 25.10 9.07 23.30
CA LEU A 221 23.99 10.01 23.17
C LEU A 221 23.92 10.93 24.41
N PRO A 222 23.57 12.22 24.24
CA PRO A 222 23.35 13.10 25.37
C PRO A 222 22.15 12.61 26.19
N LYS A 223 22.12 12.93 27.49
CA LYS A 223 20.92 12.68 28.30
C LYS A 223 19.77 13.61 27.86
N PRO A 224 18.50 13.23 28.09
CA PRO A 224 17.37 14.12 27.85
C PRO A 224 17.50 15.44 28.63
N GLU A 225 17.19 16.54 27.97
CA GLU A 225 17.05 17.85 28.62
C GLU A 225 15.68 17.94 29.30
N TYR A 226 15.44 17.19 30.38
CA TYR A 226 14.12 17.05 31.01
C TYR A 226 13.42 18.39 31.30
N ASN A 227 14.16 19.39 31.78
CA ASN A 227 13.65 20.74 32.08
C ASN A 227 13.24 21.56 30.83
N LYS A 228 13.45 21.03 29.62
CA LYS A 228 13.04 21.65 28.37
C LYS A 228 11.74 21.08 27.82
N TYR A 229 11.18 20.05 28.42
CA TYR A 229 9.90 19.47 28.01
C TYR A 229 8.76 20.04 28.84
N GLU A 230 7.75 20.60 28.17
CA GLU A 230 6.45 20.89 28.77
C GLU A 230 5.53 19.69 28.50
N TYR A 231 4.77 19.26 29.51
CA TYR A 231 3.87 18.13 29.40
C TYR A 231 2.62 18.33 30.26
N THR A 232 1.59 17.55 29.97
CA THR A 232 0.34 17.43 30.74
C THR A 232 0.11 15.97 31.11
N MET A 233 -0.79 15.69 32.06
CA MET A 233 -1.12 14.32 32.46
C MET A 233 -2.32 13.75 31.69
N ASP A 234 -2.22 12.48 31.29
CA ASP A 234 -3.33 11.63 30.82
C ASP A 234 -3.40 10.38 31.71
N GLY A 235 -4.15 10.47 32.81
CA GLY A 235 -4.05 9.52 33.91
C GLY A 235 -2.64 9.57 34.51
N ASP A 236 -1.99 8.41 34.63
CA ASP A 236 -0.62 8.30 35.19
C ASP A 236 0.50 8.59 34.17
N TYR A 237 0.14 8.87 32.92
CA TYR A 237 1.09 9.06 31.83
C TYR A 237 1.34 10.53 31.51
N ALA A 238 2.57 10.83 31.11
CA ALA A 238 2.95 12.13 30.57
C ALA A 238 2.58 12.25 29.08
N LYS A 239 1.98 13.39 28.72
CA LYS A 239 1.68 13.83 27.36
C LYS A 239 2.53 15.06 27.06
N VAL A 240 3.60 14.88 26.29
CA VAL A 240 4.56 15.93 25.96
C VAL A 240 3.95 16.87 24.93
N THR A 241 3.78 18.13 25.31
CA THR A 241 3.11 19.15 24.50
C THR A 241 4.09 20.08 23.79
N LYS A 242 5.28 20.30 24.35
CA LYS A 242 6.25 21.24 23.78
C LYS A 242 7.68 20.94 24.22
N TYR A 243 8.63 21.23 23.34
CA TYR A 243 10.05 21.25 23.66
C TYR A 243 10.61 22.68 23.49
N THR A 244 11.22 23.20 24.54
CA THR A 244 11.73 24.58 24.62
C THR A 244 13.23 24.68 24.36
N GLY A 245 13.94 23.55 24.32
CA GLY A 245 15.38 23.51 24.06
C GLY A 245 15.75 23.84 22.62
N ASN A 246 17.05 23.78 22.36
CA ASN A 246 17.68 24.12 21.08
C ASN A 246 18.81 23.14 20.71
N ALA A 247 18.82 21.94 21.31
CA ALA A 247 19.82 20.94 21.02
C ALA A 247 19.71 20.42 19.58
N LYS A 248 20.86 20.12 18.98
CA LYS A 248 20.95 19.50 17.65
C LYS A 248 20.66 18.00 17.69
N VAL A 249 21.08 17.34 18.76
CA VAL A 249 20.73 15.94 19.05
C VAL A 249 19.79 15.98 20.23
N VAL A 250 18.53 15.62 19.99
CA VAL A 250 17.49 15.63 21.01
C VAL A 250 17.18 14.19 21.38
N VAL A 251 17.29 13.89 22.68
CA VAL A 251 16.81 12.63 23.24
C VAL A 251 15.44 12.87 23.85
N LEU A 252 14.47 12.13 23.35
CA LEU A 252 13.05 12.18 23.69
C LEU A 252 12.82 11.19 24.84
N PRO A 253 12.52 11.67 26.05
CA PRO A 253 12.54 10.85 27.25
C PRO A 253 11.46 9.75 27.26
N ALA A 254 11.78 8.62 27.87
CA ALA A 254 10.81 7.54 28.14
C ALA A 254 9.90 7.86 29.34
N ALA A 255 10.38 8.68 30.29
CA ALA A 255 9.62 9.16 31.43
C ALA A 255 10.02 10.59 31.82
N ILE A 256 9.09 11.37 32.35
CA ILE A 256 9.33 12.71 32.90
C ILE A 256 8.71 12.76 34.29
N ASP A 257 9.49 13.18 35.29
CA ASP A 257 9.09 13.26 36.70
C ASP A 257 8.47 11.96 37.25
N GLY A 258 9.01 10.81 36.82
CA GLY A 258 8.54 9.48 37.20
C GLY A 258 7.32 8.97 36.42
N HIS A 259 6.75 9.78 35.53
CA HIS A 259 5.61 9.41 34.70
C HIS A 259 6.06 8.97 33.30
N GLN A 260 5.64 7.78 32.87
CA GLN A 260 5.95 7.28 31.52
C GLN A 260 5.34 8.18 30.44
N VAL A 261 6.10 8.47 29.39
CA VAL A 261 5.65 9.30 28.28
C VAL A 261 4.82 8.47 27.30
N LYS A 262 3.52 8.77 27.21
CA LYS A 262 2.59 8.06 26.32
C LYS A 262 2.32 8.80 25.01
N TYR A 263 2.51 10.12 24.97
CA TYR A 263 2.25 10.91 23.77
C TYR A 263 3.33 11.97 23.53
N TYR A 264 3.74 12.09 22.27
CA TYR A 264 4.30 13.31 21.72
C TYR A 264 3.25 13.98 20.85
N CYS A 265 2.87 15.19 21.23
CA CYS A 265 1.75 15.90 20.63
C CYS A 265 2.11 16.60 19.32
N THR A 266 1.06 16.93 18.56
CA THR A 266 1.20 17.77 17.37
C THR A 266 2.02 19.02 17.69
N GLY A 267 3.09 19.24 16.95
CA GLY A 267 3.91 20.43 17.04
C GLY A 267 4.89 20.52 18.21
N THR A 268 5.13 19.44 18.98
CA THR A 268 6.07 19.43 20.11
C THR A 268 7.43 20.06 19.77
N PHE A 269 7.96 19.79 18.57
CA PHE A 269 9.26 20.27 18.10
C PHE A 269 9.16 21.26 16.94
N THR A 270 8.03 21.95 16.77
CA THR A 270 7.81 22.82 15.60
C THR A 270 8.95 23.83 15.39
N ASN A 271 9.47 23.92 14.15
CA ASN A 271 10.52 24.86 13.73
C ASN A 271 11.84 24.74 14.52
N LYS A 272 12.17 23.57 15.07
CA LYS A 272 13.43 23.38 15.79
C LYS A 272 14.58 23.00 14.84
N ASP A 273 15.77 23.48 15.17
CA ASP A 273 17.02 23.19 14.46
C ASP A 273 17.65 21.85 14.87
N ILE A 274 16.81 20.83 15.05
CA ILE A 274 17.21 19.46 15.43
C ILE A 274 17.80 18.79 14.19
N GLU A 275 18.91 18.06 14.35
CA GLU A 275 19.54 17.24 13.31
C GLU A 275 19.26 15.73 13.51
N LEU A 276 19.16 15.29 14.77
CA LEU A 276 18.87 13.90 15.15
C LEU A 276 17.89 13.88 16.33
N ALA A 277 16.81 13.12 16.18
CA ALA A 277 15.88 12.82 17.27
C ALA A 277 15.99 11.34 17.64
N VAL A 278 16.18 11.04 18.93
CA VAL A 278 16.27 9.67 19.44
C VAL A 278 15.26 9.51 20.57
N PHE A 279 14.32 8.59 20.43
CA PHE A 279 13.45 8.18 21.52
C PHE A 279 14.19 7.23 22.43
N GLU A 280 14.15 7.47 23.74
CA GLU A 280 14.64 6.49 24.73
C GLU A 280 13.76 5.24 24.71
N ASP A 281 14.40 4.09 24.94
CA ASP A 281 13.68 2.86 25.22
C ASP A 281 12.97 2.93 26.57
N PHE A 282 11.80 2.30 26.64
CA PHE A 282 11.01 2.24 27.86
C PHE A 282 11.48 1.09 28.74
N GLU A 283 11.66 1.33 30.04
CA GLU A 283 11.93 0.26 31.00
C GLU A 283 10.73 -0.70 31.13
N VAL A 284 9.52 -0.13 31.17
CA VAL A 284 8.26 -0.90 31.22
C VAL A 284 7.54 -0.75 29.90
N TYR A 285 7.25 -1.88 29.25
CA TYR A 285 6.57 -1.93 27.96
C TYR A 285 5.19 -1.28 28.01
N HIS A 286 4.94 -0.29 27.14
CA HIS A 286 3.62 0.29 26.93
C HIS A 286 3.47 0.84 25.51
N THR A 287 2.34 1.51 25.24
CA THR A 287 2.09 2.16 23.96
C THR A 287 2.61 3.60 23.92
N LEU A 288 3.41 3.94 22.92
CA LEU A 288 3.83 5.30 22.61
C LEU A 288 3.09 5.82 21.37
N TRP A 289 2.42 6.96 21.51
CA TRP A 289 1.77 7.66 20.40
C TRP A 289 2.58 8.87 19.94
N VAL A 290 2.95 8.88 18.67
CA VAL A 290 3.61 10.00 18.02
C VAL A 290 2.60 10.63 17.06
N GLN A 291 2.08 11.79 17.43
CA GLN A 291 1.01 12.44 16.69
C GLN A 291 1.47 13.00 15.33
N ASN A 292 0.51 13.45 14.53
CA ASN A 292 0.78 14.15 13.28
C ASN A 292 1.64 15.40 13.54
N ALA A 293 2.59 15.70 12.65
CA ALA A 293 3.43 16.90 12.71
C ALA A 293 4.11 17.19 14.08
N VAL A 294 4.52 16.16 14.82
CA VAL A 294 5.36 16.30 16.03
C VAL A 294 6.66 17.07 15.74
N PHE A 295 7.31 16.78 14.61
CA PHE A 295 8.53 17.46 14.16
C PHE A 295 8.27 18.53 13.09
N LYS A 296 7.10 19.17 13.10
CA LYS A 296 6.71 20.11 12.04
C LYS A 296 7.82 21.11 11.70
N ASP A 297 8.17 21.22 10.41
CA ASP A 297 9.14 22.19 9.91
C ASP A 297 10.53 22.13 10.58
N CYS A 298 10.94 20.98 11.15
CA CYS A 298 12.32 20.74 11.58
C CYS A 298 13.21 20.51 10.36
N LYS A 299 13.50 21.58 9.61
CA LYS A 299 14.17 21.51 8.29
C LYS A 299 15.58 20.93 8.32
N LYS A 300 16.23 20.88 9.49
CA LYS A 300 17.56 20.30 9.69
C LYS A 300 17.53 18.84 10.15
N LEU A 301 16.35 18.29 10.46
CA LEU A 301 16.20 16.94 11.00
C LEU A 301 16.55 15.94 9.91
N LYS A 302 17.62 15.16 10.12
CA LYS A 302 18.12 14.18 9.14
C LYS A 302 17.68 12.76 9.46
N LYS A 303 17.54 12.46 10.75
CA LYS A 303 17.31 11.11 11.25
C LYS A 303 16.42 11.10 12.49
N VAL A 304 15.52 10.13 12.54
CA VAL A 304 14.72 9.80 13.73
C VAL A 304 15.00 8.35 14.11
N VAL A 305 15.21 8.06 15.40
CA VAL A 305 15.38 6.70 15.95
C VAL A 305 14.24 6.44 16.92
N PHE A 306 13.38 5.48 16.59
CA PHE A 306 12.26 5.07 17.44
C PHE A 306 12.71 4.05 18.50
N PRO A 307 11.97 3.92 19.62
CA PRO A 307 12.27 2.93 20.63
C PRO A 307 11.85 1.53 20.16
N ASN A 308 12.53 0.52 20.68
CA ASN A 308 12.33 -0.88 20.35
C ASN A 308 11.39 -1.57 21.36
N HIS A 309 11.36 -1.09 22.62
CA HIS A 309 10.56 -1.69 23.69
C HIS A 309 9.19 -1.00 23.89
N ALA A 310 8.41 -0.83 22.82
CA ALA A 310 7.06 -0.25 22.87
C ALA A 310 6.13 -0.71 21.74
N ASP A 311 4.82 -0.67 22.00
CA ASP A 311 3.82 -0.61 20.93
C ASP A 311 3.81 0.81 20.36
N LEU A 312 3.98 0.96 19.03
CA LEU A 312 4.11 2.28 18.40
C LEU A 312 2.84 2.69 17.65
N GLY A 313 2.32 3.87 17.97
CA GLY A 313 1.26 4.56 17.24
C GLY A 313 1.80 5.81 16.54
N ILE A 314 2.45 5.64 15.38
CA ILE A 314 3.00 6.76 14.60
C ILE A 314 1.94 7.23 13.60
N LEU A 315 1.35 8.39 13.85
CA LEU A 315 0.35 8.95 12.95
C LEU A 315 0.96 9.40 11.61
N PRO A 316 0.18 9.44 10.52
CA PRO A 316 0.67 9.90 9.23
C PRO A 316 1.25 11.31 9.33
N ASN A 317 2.32 11.58 8.56
CA ASN A 317 2.93 12.90 8.49
C ASN A 317 3.48 13.45 9.84
N PHE A 318 3.94 12.58 10.74
CA PHE A 318 4.52 12.98 12.04
C PHE A 318 5.71 13.97 11.91
N ALA A 319 6.42 13.95 10.79
CA ALA A 319 7.56 14.83 10.48
C ALA A 319 7.30 15.71 9.24
N LEU A 320 6.10 16.27 9.12
CA LEU A 320 5.73 17.17 8.02
C LEU A 320 6.68 18.38 7.91
N GLY A 321 7.17 18.70 6.72
CA GLY A 321 8.06 19.84 6.46
C GLY A 321 9.53 19.60 6.86
N CYS A 322 9.90 18.37 7.24
CA CYS A 322 11.27 17.98 7.55
C CYS A 322 12.07 17.71 6.27
N THR A 323 12.41 18.74 5.52
CA THR A 323 13.04 18.64 4.20
C THR A 323 14.43 18.00 4.17
N ALA A 324 15.06 17.78 5.32
CA ALA A 324 16.34 17.05 5.42
C ALA A 324 16.18 15.59 5.89
N LEU A 325 14.96 15.19 6.30
CA LEU A 325 14.74 13.86 6.90
C LEU A 325 14.78 12.83 5.80
N SER A 326 15.76 11.93 5.88
CA SER A 326 16.00 10.89 4.88
C SER A 326 16.12 9.49 5.49
N LYS A 327 16.22 9.39 6.82
CA LYS A 327 16.36 8.12 7.54
C LYS A 327 15.48 8.06 8.77
N ILE A 328 14.81 6.94 8.95
CA ILE A 328 14.17 6.56 10.19
C ILE A 328 14.77 5.20 10.57
N GLU A 329 15.17 5.05 11.82
CA GLU A 329 15.57 3.76 12.38
C GLU A 329 14.45 3.29 13.30
N ILE A 330 13.97 2.08 13.03
CA ILE A 330 12.85 1.47 13.71
C ILE A 330 12.97 -0.04 13.58
N ASP A 331 12.95 -0.74 14.71
CA ASP A 331 12.78 -2.18 14.78
C ASP A 331 11.46 -2.48 15.49
N ASN A 332 10.40 -2.68 14.71
CA ASN A 332 9.08 -2.94 15.24
C ASN A 332 8.28 -3.82 14.28
N TRP A 333 7.55 -4.79 14.81
CA TRP A 333 6.80 -5.73 13.97
C TRP A 333 5.72 -5.07 13.08
N GLN A 334 5.21 -3.90 13.46
CA GLN A 334 4.21 -3.15 12.68
C GLN A 334 4.80 -2.17 11.69
N TYR A 335 6.10 -1.88 11.76
CA TYR A 335 6.71 -0.83 10.96
C TYR A 335 7.98 -1.31 10.29
N LYS A 336 8.26 -0.79 9.11
CA LYS A 336 9.56 -0.98 8.48
C LYS A 336 9.89 0.16 7.55
N MET A 337 11.18 0.44 7.43
CA MET A 337 11.70 1.40 6.47
C MET A 337 12.16 0.69 5.21
N GLN A 338 11.74 1.20 4.05
CA GLN A 338 12.23 0.77 2.75
C GLN A 338 12.22 1.98 1.80
N ASP A 339 13.32 2.21 1.09
CA ASP A 339 13.44 3.23 0.03
C ASP A 339 12.95 4.63 0.46
N GLY A 340 13.32 5.06 1.67
CA GLY A 340 12.91 6.36 2.24
C GLY A 340 11.46 6.42 2.76
N VAL A 341 10.75 5.29 2.78
CA VAL A 341 9.34 5.22 3.18
C VAL A 341 9.18 4.39 4.45
N LEU A 342 8.46 4.95 5.42
CA LEU A 342 7.98 4.23 6.60
C LEU A 342 6.67 3.53 6.22
N TYR A 343 6.68 2.20 6.20
CA TYR A 343 5.48 1.40 6.03
C TYR A 343 4.91 1.00 7.38
N TYR A 344 3.59 0.96 7.48
CA TYR A 344 2.83 0.53 8.66
C TYR A 344 1.88 -0.62 8.31
N TYR A 345 1.83 -1.64 9.15
CA TYR A 345 0.90 -2.75 9.06
C TYR A 345 -0.39 -2.46 9.84
N ASN A 346 -1.47 -2.12 9.14
CA ASN A 346 -2.77 -1.74 9.71
C ASN A 346 -3.64 -2.94 10.15
N THR A 347 -2.99 -4.00 10.65
CA THR A 347 -3.57 -5.31 11.02
C THR A 347 -4.09 -6.19 9.88
N ASN A 348 -4.35 -5.61 8.70
CA ASN A 348 -4.81 -6.36 7.52
C ASN A 348 -3.87 -6.21 6.32
N SER A 349 -3.14 -5.10 6.23
CA SER A 349 -2.33 -4.76 5.07
C SER A 349 -1.25 -3.74 5.40
N TRP A 350 -0.26 -3.62 4.53
CA TRP A 350 0.76 -2.59 4.64
C TRP A 350 0.37 -1.32 3.91
N ALA A 351 0.61 -0.17 4.53
CA ALA A 351 0.43 1.14 3.91
C ALA A 351 1.69 1.99 4.06
N ALA A 352 1.99 2.81 3.06
CA ALA A 352 3.00 3.85 3.17
C ALA A 352 2.50 4.93 4.14
N GLN A 353 3.10 5.00 5.32
CA GLN A 353 2.68 5.87 6.43
C GLN A 353 3.35 7.25 6.37
N TYR A 354 4.60 7.29 5.90
CA TYR A 354 5.36 8.53 5.74
C TYR A 354 6.42 8.37 4.65
N TYR A 355 6.55 9.36 3.76
CA TYR A 355 7.65 9.45 2.81
C TYR A 355 8.64 10.49 3.34
N CYS A 356 9.90 10.12 3.52
CA CYS A 356 10.94 11.02 4.00
C CYS A 356 11.14 12.17 2.99
N GLU A 357 10.78 13.40 3.36
CA GLU A 357 10.81 14.55 2.45
C GLU A 357 12.23 14.87 1.94
N GLY A 358 13.26 14.59 2.75
CA GLY A 358 14.68 14.71 2.37
C GLY A 358 15.27 13.49 1.68
N TYR A 359 14.48 12.45 1.40
CA TYR A 359 14.93 11.33 0.57
C TYR A 359 14.90 11.74 -0.91
N THR A 360 16.07 11.70 -1.56
CA THR A 360 16.31 12.35 -2.86
C THR A 360 16.12 11.43 -4.06
N ALA A 361 15.46 10.28 -3.90
CA ALA A 361 15.22 9.38 -5.00
C ALA A 361 14.29 10.02 -6.04
N THR A 362 14.68 9.99 -7.31
CA THR A 362 13.87 10.53 -8.41
C THR A 362 12.76 9.59 -8.85
N ARG A 363 12.81 8.34 -8.37
CA ARG A 363 11.80 7.32 -8.62
C ARG A 363 11.40 6.69 -7.29
N TRP A 364 10.10 6.56 -7.07
CA TRP A 364 9.55 5.71 -6.04
C TRP A 364 8.81 4.52 -6.66
N ASN A 365 9.31 3.32 -6.37
CA ASN A 365 8.59 2.08 -6.60
C ASN A 365 7.82 1.75 -5.33
N VAL A 366 6.49 1.81 -5.38
CA VAL A 366 5.67 1.41 -4.24
C VAL A 366 5.92 -0.07 -3.97
N ALA A 367 6.28 -0.41 -2.73
CA ALA A 367 6.64 -1.79 -2.39
C ALA A 367 5.50 -2.77 -2.70
N GLU A 368 5.80 -3.96 -3.23
CA GLU A 368 4.80 -4.92 -3.74
C GLU A 368 3.72 -5.31 -2.72
N TYR A 369 4.07 -5.34 -1.43
CA TYR A 369 3.15 -5.68 -0.34
C TYR A 369 2.22 -4.52 0.08
N CYS A 370 2.48 -3.30 -0.41
CA CYS A 370 1.78 -2.08 0.00
C CYS A 370 0.44 -1.96 -0.73
N THR A 371 -0.64 -1.74 0.01
CA THR A 371 -1.99 -1.63 -0.53
C THR A 371 -2.56 -0.21 -0.40
N GLY A 372 -1.93 0.67 0.39
CA GLY A 372 -2.39 2.05 0.60
C GLY A 372 -1.25 3.07 0.72
N ILE A 373 -1.52 4.31 0.31
CA ILE A 373 -0.60 5.44 0.46
C ILE A 373 -1.26 6.47 1.37
N ASN A 374 -0.83 6.53 2.63
CA ASN A 374 -1.36 7.43 3.66
C ASN A 374 -0.47 8.67 3.86
N CYS A 375 0.65 8.75 3.15
CA CYS A 375 1.68 9.78 3.31
C CYS A 375 1.51 10.97 2.36
N GLU A 376 0.27 11.31 1.98
CA GLU A 376 -0.05 12.26 0.91
C GLU A 376 0.63 13.63 1.08
N GLU A 377 0.65 14.19 2.28
CA GLU A 377 1.24 15.51 2.54
C GLU A 377 2.77 15.47 2.44
N SER A 378 3.42 14.49 3.10
CA SER A 378 4.88 14.32 2.99
C SER A 378 5.32 13.96 1.57
N LEU A 379 4.48 13.22 0.83
CA LEU A 379 4.73 12.91 -0.56
C LEU A 379 4.63 14.18 -1.42
N LYS A 380 3.56 14.97 -1.27
CA LYS A 380 3.36 16.22 -2.00
C LYS A 380 4.52 17.21 -1.82
N ASN A 381 5.08 17.27 -0.60
CA ASN A 381 6.21 18.13 -0.28
C ASN A 381 7.55 17.65 -0.86
N ASN A 382 7.66 16.39 -1.28
CA ASN A 382 8.90 15.88 -1.82
C ASN A 382 9.18 16.50 -3.20
N ALA A 383 10.25 17.28 -3.30
CA ALA A 383 10.63 17.96 -4.53
C ALA A 383 11.41 17.06 -5.53
N HIS A 384 11.75 15.83 -5.15
CA HIS A 384 12.70 14.99 -5.89
C HIS A 384 12.03 13.92 -6.74
N ILE A 385 10.85 13.42 -6.36
CA ILE A 385 10.18 12.33 -7.07
C ILE A 385 9.65 12.82 -8.44
N HIS A 386 10.28 12.34 -9.50
CA HIS A 386 9.84 12.55 -10.88
C HIS A 386 9.02 11.38 -11.42
N GLN A 387 9.19 10.17 -10.85
CA GLN A 387 8.50 8.96 -11.29
C GLN A 387 7.88 8.21 -10.12
N LEU A 388 6.56 7.97 -10.18
CA LEU A 388 5.84 7.09 -9.27
C LEU A 388 5.48 5.79 -9.98
N ARG A 389 5.81 4.64 -9.39
CA ARG A 389 5.39 3.33 -9.91
C ARG A 389 4.48 2.63 -8.91
N LEU A 390 3.23 2.46 -9.31
CA LEU A 390 2.20 1.77 -8.54
C LEU A 390 2.31 0.26 -8.79
N ASN A 391 2.23 -0.53 -7.72
CA ASN A 391 2.16 -1.99 -7.79
C ASN A 391 0.74 -2.46 -8.19
N SER A 392 0.51 -3.77 -8.12
CA SER A 392 -0.74 -4.45 -8.50
C SER A 392 -1.95 -4.12 -7.61
N TYR A 393 -1.74 -3.68 -6.37
CA TYR A 393 -2.78 -3.60 -5.35
C TYR A 393 -3.06 -2.18 -4.87
N VAL A 394 -2.09 -1.28 -4.99
CA VAL A 394 -2.15 0.05 -4.39
C VAL A 394 -3.09 0.98 -5.16
N SER A 395 -3.88 1.75 -4.42
CA SER A 395 -4.59 2.89 -4.98
C SER A 395 -3.71 4.14 -5.00
N CYS A 396 -3.74 4.88 -6.10
CA CYS A 396 -3.09 6.18 -6.17
C CYS A 396 -3.85 7.21 -5.31
N PRO A 397 -3.15 8.07 -4.55
CA PRO A 397 -3.76 9.29 -4.00
C PRO A 397 -4.28 10.19 -5.13
N PRO A 398 -5.30 11.03 -4.86
CA PRO A 398 -5.79 12.01 -5.82
C PRO A 398 -4.65 12.87 -6.40
N GLY A 399 -4.68 13.15 -7.71
CA GLY A 399 -3.58 13.82 -8.42
C GLY A 399 -3.14 15.17 -7.83
N TYR A 400 -4.06 15.94 -7.20
CA TYR A 400 -3.73 17.23 -6.55
C TYR A 400 -2.95 17.08 -5.23
N LYS A 401 -2.77 15.85 -4.75
CA LYS A 401 -1.94 15.48 -3.59
C LYS A 401 -0.61 14.85 -3.99
N LEU A 402 -0.31 14.76 -5.28
CA LEU A 402 0.97 14.27 -5.78
C LEU A 402 2.00 15.42 -5.89
N PRO A 403 3.31 15.10 -5.93
CA PRO A 403 4.36 16.11 -6.03
C PRO A 403 4.23 16.96 -7.31
N GLU A 404 4.51 18.26 -7.20
CA GLU A 404 4.54 19.14 -8.39
C GLU A 404 5.68 18.81 -9.35
N SER A 405 6.75 18.17 -8.85
CA SER A 405 7.89 17.69 -9.64
C SER A 405 7.60 16.40 -10.42
N LEU A 406 6.41 15.81 -10.26
CA LEU A 406 6.09 14.53 -10.87
C LEU A 406 5.97 14.65 -12.39
N GLN A 407 6.72 13.80 -13.10
CA GLN A 407 6.82 13.78 -14.56
C GLN A 407 6.11 12.57 -15.19
N ALA A 408 6.02 11.45 -14.47
CA ALA A 408 5.35 10.25 -14.94
C ALA A 408 4.82 9.38 -13.79
N ILE A 409 3.69 8.72 -14.04
CA ILE A 409 3.15 7.65 -13.20
C ILE A 409 3.07 6.39 -14.05
N TYR A 410 3.61 5.29 -13.53
CA TYR A 410 3.50 3.95 -14.14
C TYR A 410 2.73 3.03 -13.21
N VAL A 411 2.08 2.02 -13.77
CA VAL A 411 1.24 1.08 -13.05
C VAL A 411 1.60 -0.33 -13.49
N ALA A 412 1.65 -1.27 -12.54
CA ALA A 412 1.76 -2.69 -12.85
C ALA A 412 0.59 -3.16 -13.73
N GLU A 413 0.85 -4.06 -14.68
CA GLU A 413 -0.13 -4.49 -15.69
C GLU A 413 -1.38 -5.16 -15.11
N ASP A 414 -1.24 -5.81 -13.96
CA ASP A 414 -2.30 -6.53 -13.29
C ASP A 414 -3.08 -5.68 -12.28
N ASN A 415 -2.72 -4.40 -12.09
CA ASN A 415 -3.49 -3.46 -11.28
C ASN A 415 -4.91 -3.34 -11.82
N LYS A 416 -5.90 -3.58 -10.95
CA LYS A 416 -7.30 -3.65 -11.38
C LYS A 416 -7.97 -2.28 -11.46
N GLN A 417 -7.37 -1.25 -10.89
CA GLN A 417 -7.98 0.08 -10.74
C GLN A 417 -7.45 1.09 -11.73
N TYR A 418 -6.18 0.97 -12.15
CA TYR A 418 -5.51 1.98 -12.95
C TYR A 418 -4.71 1.38 -14.10
N PHE A 419 -4.46 2.19 -15.13
CA PHE A 419 -3.41 1.94 -16.11
C PHE A 419 -2.66 3.23 -16.39
N SER A 420 -1.42 3.09 -16.88
CA SER A 420 -0.62 4.21 -17.36
C SER A 420 -0.55 4.19 -18.89
N LYS A 421 -0.74 5.35 -19.51
CA LYS A 421 -0.46 5.57 -20.92
C LYS A 421 0.55 6.71 -21.03
N ASP A 422 1.75 6.38 -21.51
CA ASP A 422 2.85 7.34 -21.69
C ASP A 422 3.17 8.15 -20.42
N GLY A 423 3.07 7.51 -19.24
CA GLY A 423 3.30 8.15 -17.95
C GLY A 423 2.13 8.99 -17.41
N VAL A 424 0.97 8.96 -18.06
CA VAL A 424 -0.28 9.60 -17.61
C VAL A 424 -1.20 8.53 -17.01
N LEU A 425 -1.76 8.80 -15.84
CA LEU A 425 -2.55 7.84 -15.08
C LEU A 425 -4.04 7.94 -15.42
N TYR A 426 -4.65 6.80 -15.69
CA TYR A 426 -6.07 6.64 -15.98
C TYR A 426 -6.70 5.60 -15.05
N TYR A 427 -7.98 5.76 -14.73
CA TYR A 427 -8.79 4.66 -14.21
C TYR A 427 -8.93 3.57 -15.26
N GLY A 428 -8.78 2.31 -14.82
CA GLY A 428 -8.87 1.12 -15.66
C GLY A 428 -10.29 0.66 -15.98
N PRO A 429 -10.40 -0.27 -16.95
CA PRO A 429 -11.67 -0.68 -17.56
C PRO A 429 -12.56 -1.52 -16.64
N ASN A 430 -12.03 -2.02 -15.51
CA ASN A 430 -12.78 -2.81 -14.54
C ASN A 430 -13.59 -1.95 -13.54
N THR A 431 -13.59 -0.64 -13.73
CA THR A 431 -14.50 0.25 -13.02
C THR A 431 -15.81 0.34 -13.80
N ASN A 432 -16.95 0.55 -13.15
CA ASN A 432 -18.24 0.76 -13.84
C ASN A 432 -18.29 2.09 -14.66
N ASN A 433 -17.12 2.66 -14.96
CA ASN A 433 -16.91 3.96 -15.57
C ASN A 433 -16.06 3.80 -16.85
N PRO A 434 -16.23 4.69 -17.83
CA PRO A 434 -15.29 4.78 -18.94
C PRO A 434 -13.87 5.04 -18.42
N ASN A 435 -12.87 4.53 -19.13
CA ASN A 435 -11.47 4.83 -18.87
C ASN A 435 -11.27 6.35 -18.77
N ARG A 436 -10.98 6.86 -17.57
CA ARG A 436 -11.00 8.31 -17.29
C ARG A 436 -9.65 8.75 -16.77
N LEU A 437 -9.19 9.91 -17.23
CA LEU A 437 -7.99 10.57 -16.72
C LEU A 437 -8.09 10.69 -15.20
N PHE A 438 -7.08 10.17 -14.50
CA PHE A 438 -6.94 10.32 -13.07
C PHE A 438 -5.91 11.40 -12.73
N CYS A 439 -4.75 11.35 -13.38
CA CYS A 439 -3.70 12.33 -13.18
C CYS A 439 -2.86 12.50 -14.44
N TYR A 440 -2.78 13.75 -14.91
CA TYR A 440 -1.72 14.20 -15.79
C TYR A 440 -0.60 14.83 -14.93
N PRO A 441 0.63 14.28 -14.94
CA PRO A 441 1.70 14.79 -14.06
C PRO A 441 2.03 16.25 -14.34
N ALA A 442 2.15 17.05 -13.28
CA ALA A 442 2.31 18.51 -13.37
C ALA A 442 3.58 18.92 -14.12
N ASP A 443 4.69 18.19 -13.93
CA ASP A 443 5.98 18.45 -14.59
C ASP A 443 6.26 17.48 -15.75
N LYS A 444 5.24 16.77 -16.27
CA LYS A 444 5.42 15.92 -17.46
C LYS A 444 6.06 16.73 -18.60
N PRO A 445 7.26 16.37 -19.10
CA PRO A 445 8.03 17.21 -20.02
C PRO A 445 7.59 17.09 -21.48
N ALA A 446 6.56 16.28 -21.76
CA ALA A 446 6.13 16.00 -23.12
C ALA A 446 5.52 17.26 -23.76
N VAL A 447 6.12 17.71 -24.85
CA VAL A 447 5.61 18.86 -25.63
C VAL A 447 4.40 18.52 -26.48
N THR A 448 4.17 17.24 -26.75
CA THR A 448 2.98 16.72 -27.44
C THR A 448 2.34 15.61 -26.61
N TYR A 449 1.02 15.59 -26.56
CA TYR A 449 0.27 14.52 -25.95
C TYR A 449 -0.96 14.16 -26.78
N THR A 450 -1.17 12.86 -26.98
CA THR A 450 -2.36 12.32 -27.64
C THR A 450 -3.23 11.68 -26.58
N ILE A 451 -4.46 12.18 -26.45
CA ILE A 451 -5.46 11.56 -25.58
C ILE A 451 -5.73 10.15 -26.12
N PRO A 452 -5.76 9.10 -25.28
CA PRO A 452 -6.04 7.76 -25.76
C PRO A 452 -7.49 7.65 -26.28
N GLU A 453 -7.68 6.84 -27.32
CA GLU A 453 -9.01 6.54 -27.89
C GLU A 453 -9.95 6.00 -26.81
N ASN A 454 -11.25 6.33 -26.90
CA ASN A 454 -12.30 5.88 -25.98
C ASN A 454 -12.04 6.19 -24.49
N THR A 455 -11.36 7.31 -24.20
CA THR A 455 -11.13 7.76 -22.82
C THR A 455 -11.82 9.09 -22.52
N VAL A 456 -12.21 9.27 -21.27
CA VAL A 456 -12.65 10.56 -20.73
C VAL A 456 -11.42 11.33 -20.26
N PHE A 457 -11.11 12.43 -20.93
CA PHE A 457 -10.05 13.34 -20.53
C PHE A 457 -10.65 14.48 -19.72
N ASP A 458 -10.65 14.32 -18.39
CA ASP A 458 -11.14 15.30 -17.45
C ASP A 458 -10.01 15.81 -16.57
N MET A 459 -9.51 16.99 -16.94
CA MET A 459 -8.37 17.61 -16.27
C MET A 459 -8.88 18.45 -15.10
N GLY A 460 -8.43 18.14 -13.88
CA GLY A 460 -8.66 18.99 -12.73
C GLY A 460 -7.86 20.31 -12.79
N SER A 461 -7.71 20.99 -11.66
CA SER A 461 -7.00 22.28 -11.58
C SER A 461 -5.47 22.20 -11.67
N VAL A 462 -4.90 21.02 -11.93
CA VAL A 462 -3.44 20.82 -12.04
C VAL A 462 -2.94 21.47 -13.33
N LYS A 463 -1.84 22.23 -13.22
CA LYS A 463 -1.22 22.92 -14.37
C LYS A 463 -0.01 22.14 -14.88
N ASN A 464 0.11 22.00 -16.19
CA ASN A 464 1.33 21.53 -16.84
C ASN A 464 1.86 22.61 -17.80
N LYS A 465 3.09 23.05 -17.56
CA LYS A 465 3.73 24.16 -18.30
C LYS A 465 4.47 23.72 -19.57
N HIS A 466 4.51 22.43 -19.88
CA HIS A 466 5.38 21.88 -20.94
C HIS A 466 4.62 21.55 -22.21
N LEU A 467 3.35 21.19 -22.09
CA LEU A 467 2.54 20.75 -23.22
C LEU A 467 2.27 21.90 -24.20
N LYS A 468 2.72 21.73 -25.46
CA LYS A 468 2.52 22.67 -26.56
C LYS A 468 1.52 22.19 -27.59
N THR A 469 1.38 20.88 -27.77
CA THR A 469 0.43 20.27 -28.72
C THR A 469 -0.44 19.23 -28.03
N LEU A 470 -1.76 19.43 -28.05
CA LEU A 470 -2.73 18.42 -27.61
C LEU A 470 -3.40 17.79 -28.83
N VAL A 471 -3.43 16.47 -28.90
CA VAL A 471 -4.11 15.69 -29.94
C VAL A 471 -5.34 15.03 -29.34
N ILE A 472 -6.51 15.33 -29.91
CA ILE A 472 -7.83 14.87 -29.46
C ILE A 472 -8.44 13.97 -30.53
N PRO A 473 -8.45 12.64 -30.35
CA PRO A 473 -9.18 11.73 -31.21
C PRO A 473 -10.70 11.92 -31.14
N LYS A 474 -11.42 11.48 -32.17
CA LYS A 474 -12.88 11.61 -32.25
C LYS A 474 -13.61 10.83 -31.17
N SER A 475 -13.01 9.75 -30.69
CA SER A 475 -13.59 8.85 -29.68
C SER A 475 -13.29 9.28 -28.24
N ALA A 476 -12.40 10.25 -28.05
CA ALA A 476 -12.10 10.78 -26.73
C ALA A 476 -13.19 11.76 -26.30
N THR A 477 -13.62 11.65 -25.04
CA THR A 477 -14.58 12.56 -24.43
C THR A 477 -13.83 13.61 -23.63
N VAL A 478 -14.00 14.89 -23.96
CA VAL A 478 -13.51 16.01 -23.15
C VAL A 478 -14.72 16.76 -22.60
N TYR A 479 -14.88 16.85 -21.28
CA TYR A 479 -16.00 17.62 -20.71
C TYR A 479 -15.86 19.11 -21.02
N ASP A 480 -16.98 19.80 -21.20
CA ASP A 480 -17.03 21.22 -21.58
C ASP A 480 -16.23 22.11 -20.61
N SER A 481 -16.27 21.81 -19.31
CA SER A 481 -15.48 22.51 -18.29
C SER A 481 -13.98 22.35 -18.53
N THR A 482 -13.52 21.13 -18.79
CA THR A 482 -12.13 20.82 -19.10
C THR A 482 -11.72 21.46 -20.42
N LEU A 483 -12.57 21.39 -21.46
CA LEU A 483 -12.29 22.00 -22.75
C LEU A 483 -12.15 23.52 -22.64
N LYS A 484 -12.99 24.17 -21.83
CA LYS A 484 -12.89 25.59 -21.49
C LYS A 484 -11.57 25.93 -20.79
N TYR A 485 -11.11 25.09 -19.86
CA TYR A 485 -9.82 25.29 -19.19
C TYR A 485 -8.63 25.10 -20.14
N ILE A 486 -8.71 24.14 -21.06
CA ILE A 486 -7.70 23.91 -22.11
C ILE A 486 -7.63 25.12 -23.04
N CYS A 487 -8.75 25.55 -23.62
CA CYS A 487 -8.79 26.65 -24.59
C CYS A 487 -8.33 27.99 -23.99
N ARG A 488 -8.51 28.19 -22.68
CA ARG A 488 -8.08 29.39 -21.94
C ARG A 488 -6.64 29.33 -21.42
N GLY A 489 -5.91 28.23 -21.66
CA GLY A 489 -4.57 28.02 -21.10
C GLY A 489 -4.54 27.88 -19.58
N THR A 490 -5.66 27.55 -18.93
CA THR A 490 -5.74 27.43 -17.47
C THR A 490 -4.95 26.23 -16.96
N VAL A 491 -5.06 25.09 -17.65
CA VAL A 491 -4.37 23.83 -17.31
C VAL A 491 -3.10 23.61 -18.15
N PHE A 492 -3.05 24.16 -19.37
CA PHE A 492 -1.89 24.12 -20.26
C PHE A 492 -1.53 25.54 -20.74
N PRO A 493 -0.84 26.36 -19.92
CA PRO A 493 -0.57 27.77 -20.23
C PRO A 493 0.29 28.00 -21.48
N ASN A 494 1.07 27.01 -21.90
CA ASN A 494 1.96 27.10 -23.07
C ASN A 494 1.43 26.29 -24.26
N LEU A 495 0.12 25.98 -24.29
CA LEU A 495 -0.49 25.23 -25.39
C LEU A 495 -0.57 26.11 -26.64
N GLU A 496 0.11 25.68 -27.70
CA GLU A 496 0.20 26.40 -28.96
C GLU A 496 -0.71 25.80 -30.03
N THR A 497 -0.91 24.48 -30.02
CA THR A 497 -1.65 23.75 -31.06
C THR A 497 -2.63 22.75 -30.46
N ILE A 498 -3.85 22.73 -30.98
CA ILE A 498 -4.80 21.63 -30.79
C ILE A 498 -5.02 20.93 -32.13
N LYS A 499 -4.69 19.64 -32.18
CA LYS A 499 -5.03 18.75 -33.29
C LYS A 499 -6.30 17.99 -32.90
N VAL A 500 -7.39 18.20 -33.60
CA VAL A 500 -8.68 17.55 -33.32
C VAL A 500 -9.12 16.71 -34.51
N GLN A 501 -9.44 15.45 -34.30
CA GLN A 501 -9.81 14.56 -35.39
C GLN A 501 -11.14 14.98 -36.01
N LYS A 502 -11.23 14.92 -37.35
CA LYS A 502 -12.45 15.22 -38.09
C LYS A 502 -13.63 14.37 -37.57
N GLY A 503 -14.75 15.05 -37.30
CA GLY A 503 -15.96 14.44 -36.74
C GLY A 503 -16.01 14.38 -35.22
N SER A 504 -14.98 14.87 -34.51
CA SER A 504 -15.07 15.07 -33.06
C SER A 504 -16.15 16.13 -32.72
N PRO A 505 -16.95 15.93 -31.66
CA PRO A 505 -17.93 16.93 -31.20
C PRO A 505 -17.27 18.23 -30.71
N HIS A 506 -15.95 18.24 -30.49
CA HIS A 506 -15.24 19.39 -29.93
C HIS A 506 -14.71 20.37 -30.99
N VAL A 507 -14.79 20.04 -32.29
CA VAL A 507 -14.17 20.82 -33.38
C VAL A 507 -14.63 22.27 -33.38
N ASP A 508 -15.93 22.52 -33.36
CA ASP A 508 -16.48 23.88 -33.51
C ASP A 508 -16.18 24.75 -32.30
N TYR A 509 -16.29 24.18 -31.08
CA TYR A 509 -15.92 24.89 -29.87
C TYR A 509 -14.44 25.24 -29.85
N ILE A 510 -13.55 24.31 -30.20
CA ILE A 510 -12.10 24.56 -30.22
C ILE A 510 -11.76 25.67 -31.24
N ARG A 511 -12.34 25.62 -32.45
CA ARG A 511 -12.12 26.65 -33.49
C ARG A 511 -12.55 28.04 -33.07
N THR A 512 -13.61 28.16 -32.27
CA THR A 512 -14.17 29.45 -31.87
C THR A 512 -13.55 30.01 -30.59
N THR A 513 -12.94 29.17 -29.75
CA THR A 513 -12.50 29.57 -28.41
C THR A 513 -11.00 29.44 -28.17
N PHE A 514 -10.29 28.57 -28.88
CA PHE A 514 -8.85 28.45 -28.74
C PHE A 514 -8.15 29.50 -29.60
N THR A 515 -7.26 30.27 -28.99
CA THR A 515 -6.53 31.36 -29.66
C THR A 515 -5.28 30.88 -30.40
N GLY A 516 -4.82 29.65 -30.14
CA GLY A 516 -3.69 29.03 -30.83
C GLY A 516 -4.08 28.36 -32.14
N LYS A 517 -3.15 27.56 -32.69
CA LYS A 517 -3.34 26.88 -33.96
C LYS A 517 -4.28 25.68 -33.82
N VAL A 518 -5.35 25.64 -34.61
CA VAL A 518 -6.26 24.47 -34.69
C VAL A 518 -5.99 23.71 -35.98
N ILE A 519 -5.71 22.41 -35.87
CA ILE A 519 -5.56 21.51 -37.02
C ILE A 519 -6.64 20.44 -36.95
N VAL A 520 -7.49 20.36 -37.97
CA VAL A 520 -8.44 19.26 -38.12
C VAL A 520 -7.79 18.19 -38.99
N TYR A 521 -7.66 16.96 -38.48
CA TYR A 521 -6.97 15.86 -39.16
C TYR A 521 -7.85 14.64 -39.40
#